data_AF-A0AAN6BU08-F1
#
_entry.id   AF-A0AAN6BU08-F1
#
_cell.length_a   1.000
_cell.length_b   1.000
_cell.length_c   1.000
_cell.angle_alpha   90.00
_cell.angle_beta   90.00
_cell.angle_gamma   90.00
#
_symmetry.space_group_name_H-M   'P 1'
#
loop_
_entity.id
_entity.type
_entity.pdbx_description
1 polymer ?
#
loop_
_entity_poly.entity_id
_entity_poly.type
_entity_poly.pdbx_seq_one_letter_code
_entity_poly.pdbx_strand_id
1 'polypeptide(L)'
;MRKDTSQRRGRQTHRKSRGGCMECKRRHIKCGEEKPQCRSCVIRNLSCLYRHDRCSSLEELHTTKAARLESNCEDVSSTMSEDNRSLSVPTSLDYLTATSDVFSLHELDILHHWTTTTSQLMCTQLAPNQAWAIKLPQLGFQYPFVLYGILSLASLQRALSDPEDTEGDLAAATNYHASAVQSLLAEQATTCQHSDKTIDAMFAFSIIDTIYVLATYGTLSRQSEPTSRPARVLELDWIRDVRSVRALLEPFNDKLREGCFGEFANLKTFEDRDMGHGSVRGDDGLLNLRASYQGCNSSDIELYNSTVKLLRSCRPYKSSLGDVGTDKARLSRPNPHWITPLIFIQEVPEEFIDRLYQRQPPALLILSFFGAMLSAYDTVWFMDGWALEIVSAVDYALGDYWAPYTTWCREQVAMNFVRWDSGSEIATPV
;
A
#
# COMPACT_ATOMS: atom_id res chain seq x y z
N MET A 1 -19.70 -93.25 16.03
CA MET A 1 -19.99 -93.13 14.59
C MET A 1 -20.00 -91.65 14.21
N ARG A 2 -19.23 -91.29 13.15
CA ARG A 2 -19.25 -90.06 12.31
C ARG A 2 -19.21 -88.70 13.04
N LYS A 3 -18.03 -88.05 13.18
CA LYS A 3 -17.40 -87.09 12.24
C LYS A 3 -18.40 -86.10 11.62
N ASP A 4 -18.26 -84.81 11.94
CA ASP A 4 -17.93 -83.88 10.85
C ASP A 4 -17.20 -82.61 11.33
N THR A 5 -16.20 -82.25 10.52
CA THR A 5 -15.15 -81.26 10.73
C THR A 5 -15.57 -79.89 10.22
N SER A 6 -15.61 -78.85 11.08
CA SER A 6 -15.71 -77.45 10.61
C SER A 6 -14.32 -76.94 10.21
N GLN A 7 -13.93 -77.32 9.00
CA GLN A 7 -12.74 -76.83 8.34
C GLN A 7 -12.92 -75.32 8.07
N ARG A 8 -12.23 -74.47 8.84
CA ARG A 8 -12.12 -73.04 8.55
C ARG A 8 -11.58 -72.88 7.12
N ARG A 9 -12.44 -72.47 6.19
CA ARG A 9 -12.04 -72.09 4.83
C ARG A 9 -11.09 -70.90 4.96
N GLY A 10 -9.80 -71.18 4.77
CA GLY A 10 -8.78 -70.14 4.60
C GLY A 10 -9.21 -69.18 3.51
N ARG A 11 -9.03 -67.89 3.76
CA ARG A 11 -9.36 -66.80 2.85
C ARG A 11 -8.62 -67.04 1.53
N GLN A 12 -9.35 -67.47 0.51
CA GLN A 12 -8.80 -67.78 -0.80
C GLN A 12 -8.17 -66.50 -1.36
N THR A 13 -6.85 -66.53 -1.57
CA THR A 13 -6.10 -65.41 -2.12
C THR A 13 -6.51 -65.24 -3.58
N HIS A 14 -7.40 -64.30 -3.83
CA HIS A 14 -7.81 -63.99 -5.19
C HIS A 14 -6.67 -63.29 -5.94
N ARG A 15 -6.40 -63.76 -7.16
CA ARG A 15 -5.46 -63.14 -8.09
C ARG A 15 -5.94 -61.72 -8.37
N LYS A 16 -5.18 -60.73 -7.90
CA LYS A 16 -5.51 -59.30 -8.02
C LYS A 16 -5.72 -58.96 -9.50
N SER A 17 -6.88 -58.41 -9.84
CA SER A 17 -7.20 -57.93 -11.20
C SER A 17 -6.25 -56.78 -11.53
N ARG A 18 -5.34 -56.99 -12.50
CA ARG A 18 -4.28 -56.01 -12.81
C ARG A 18 -4.86 -54.73 -13.43
N GLY A 19 -5.98 -54.83 -14.16
CA GLY A 19 -6.63 -53.72 -14.88
C GLY A 19 -7.86 -53.10 -14.19
N GLY A 20 -8.22 -53.53 -12.97
CA GLY A 20 -9.46 -53.07 -12.31
C GLY A 20 -9.60 -51.55 -12.13
N CYS A 21 -10.86 -51.06 -12.17
CA CYS A 21 -11.20 -49.65 -11.98
C CYS A 21 -10.83 -49.14 -10.58
N MET A 22 -10.71 -47.81 -10.44
CA MET A 22 -10.29 -47.15 -9.20
C MET A 22 -11.22 -47.48 -8.03
N GLU A 23 -12.53 -47.54 -8.27
CA GLU A 23 -13.50 -47.76 -7.21
C GLU A 23 -13.51 -49.21 -6.71
N CYS A 24 -13.36 -50.20 -7.60
CA CYS A 24 -13.20 -51.60 -7.19
C CYS A 24 -11.86 -51.83 -6.47
N LYS A 25 -10.80 -51.14 -6.89
CA LYS A 25 -9.49 -51.18 -6.22
C LYS A 25 -9.54 -50.55 -4.83
N ARG A 26 -10.13 -49.34 -4.69
CA ARG A 26 -10.33 -48.65 -3.40
C ARG A 26 -11.07 -49.53 -2.39
N ARG A 27 -12.03 -50.29 -2.87
CA ARG A 27 -12.87 -51.18 -2.05
C ARG A 27 -12.28 -52.58 -1.84
N HIS A 28 -11.10 -52.86 -2.39
CA HIS A 28 -10.45 -54.17 -2.34
C HIS A 28 -11.35 -55.34 -2.79
N ILE A 29 -12.18 -55.12 -3.82
CA ILE A 29 -13.05 -56.14 -4.43
C ILE A 29 -12.62 -56.46 -5.87
N LYS A 30 -13.02 -57.62 -6.40
CA LYS A 30 -12.70 -58.01 -7.78
C LYS A 30 -13.44 -57.11 -8.78
N CYS A 31 -12.70 -56.47 -9.67
CA CYS A 31 -13.27 -55.70 -10.77
C CYS A 31 -13.61 -56.63 -11.96
N GLY A 32 -14.69 -56.33 -12.67
CA GLY A 32 -15.07 -57.03 -13.91
C GLY A 32 -14.29 -56.57 -15.15
N GLU A 33 -13.52 -55.47 -15.06
CA GLU A 33 -12.70 -54.88 -16.15
C GLU A 33 -13.46 -54.50 -17.45
N GLU A 34 -14.79 -54.57 -17.46
CA GLU A 34 -15.65 -54.06 -18.53
C GLU A 34 -15.54 -52.53 -18.64
N LYS A 35 -15.42 -52.02 -19.88
CA LYS A 35 -15.41 -50.58 -20.23
C LYS A 35 -16.71 -50.24 -20.97
N PRO A 36 -17.33 -49.05 -20.76
CA PRO A 36 -16.83 -47.88 -20.02
C PRO A 36 -16.98 -47.97 -18.49
N GLN A 37 -17.88 -48.81 -17.97
CA GLN A 37 -18.09 -49.00 -16.53
C GLN A 37 -18.13 -50.49 -16.19
N CYS A 38 -17.53 -50.89 -15.06
CA CYS A 38 -17.59 -52.28 -14.62
C CYS A 38 -18.93 -52.61 -13.96
N ARG A 39 -19.43 -53.84 -14.17
CA ARG A 39 -20.68 -54.32 -13.55
C ARG A 39 -20.84 -54.06 -12.06
N SER A 40 -19.76 -54.14 -11.25
CA SER A 40 -19.85 -53.91 -9.80
C SER A 40 -20.09 -52.44 -9.43
N CYS A 41 -19.58 -51.51 -10.24
CA CYS A 41 -19.85 -50.09 -10.08
C CYS A 41 -21.23 -49.71 -10.63
N VAL A 42 -21.67 -50.33 -11.73
CA VAL A 42 -23.02 -50.12 -12.31
C VAL A 42 -24.11 -50.54 -11.32
N ILE A 43 -24.02 -51.75 -10.76
CA ILE A 43 -25.02 -52.27 -9.80
C ILE A 43 -25.12 -51.37 -8.55
N ARG A 44 -24.03 -50.70 -8.19
CA ARG A 44 -23.95 -49.87 -6.98
C ARG A 44 -24.08 -48.38 -7.26
N ASN A 45 -24.34 -48.02 -8.51
CA ASN A 45 -24.45 -46.65 -9.01
C ASN A 45 -23.26 -45.76 -8.59
N LEU A 46 -22.04 -46.29 -8.74
CA LEU A 46 -20.80 -45.60 -8.37
C LEU A 46 -20.03 -45.15 -9.62
N SER A 47 -19.37 -44.00 -9.53
CA SER A 47 -18.50 -43.48 -10.59
C SER A 47 -17.32 -44.43 -10.86
N CYS A 48 -17.34 -45.06 -12.04
CA CYS A 48 -16.37 -46.08 -12.43
C CYS A 48 -15.28 -45.50 -13.33
N LEU A 49 -14.16 -45.07 -12.73
CA LEU A 49 -13.03 -44.50 -13.45
C LEU A 49 -11.88 -45.51 -13.56
N TYR A 50 -11.38 -45.75 -14.78
CA TYR A 50 -10.15 -46.50 -15.02
C TYR A 50 -8.97 -45.54 -15.14
N ARG A 51 -7.82 -45.92 -14.57
CA ARG A 51 -6.62 -45.08 -14.54
C ARG A 51 -5.85 -45.18 -15.85
N HIS A 52 -6.47 -44.75 -16.95
CA HIS A 52 -5.86 -44.33 -18.22
C HIS A 52 -6.99 -43.94 -19.17
N ASP A 53 -7.34 -42.64 -19.18
CA ASP A 53 -7.98 -41.94 -20.30
C ASP A 53 -7.89 -40.42 -20.04
N ARG A 54 -6.66 -39.90 -20.14
CA ARG A 54 -6.47 -38.53 -20.62
C ARG A 54 -5.46 -38.60 -21.77
N CYS A 55 -6.03 -38.39 -22.96
CA CYS A 55 -5.45 -37.98 -24.24
C CYS A 55 -4.60 -38.98 -25.06
N SER A 56 -5.27 -39.61 -26.04
CA SER A 56 -4.73 -39.83 -27.39
C SER A 56 -5.80 -39.42 -28.42
N SER A 57 -5.93 -38.10 -28.54
CA SER A 57 -6.22 -37.30 -29.74
C SER A 57 -5.96 -35.85 -29.30
N LEU A 58 -4.74 -35.32 -29.32
CA LEU A 58 -3.81 -35.20 -30.44
C LEU A 58 -2.36 -35.44 -29.98
N GLU A 59 -1.55 -35.86 -30.94
CA GLU A 59 -0.26 -36.53 -30.83
C GLU A 59 0.89 -35.74 -30.17
N GLU A 60 1.71 -36.56 -29.48
CA GLU A 60 3.18 -36.53 -29.41
C GLU A 60 3.95 -35.53 -28.51
N LEU A 61 4.88 -36.17 -27.78
CA LEU A 61 6.10 -35.69 -27.13
C LEU A 61 6.00 -35.06 -25.72
N HIS A 62 6.16 -35.99 -24.77
CA HIS A 62 7.12 -35.94 -23.66
C HIS A 62 6.70 -35.27 -22.34
N THR A 63 6.50 -36.16 -21.35
CA THR A 63 7.04 -36.12 -19.97
C THR A 63 6.69 -34.94 -19.07
N THR A 64 6.23 -35.06 -17.81
CA THR A 64 5.82 -36.12 -16.90
C THR A 64 5.39 -35.39 -15.61
N LYS A 65 4.27 -35.82 -15.00
CA LYS A 65 4.01 -35.88 -13.53
C LYS A 65 4.00 -34.56 -12.72
N ALA A 66 3.26 -34.38 -11.62
CA ALA A 66 2.29 -35.13 -10.83
C ALA A 66 1.67 -34.10 -9.83
N ALA A 67 0.35 -34.03 -9.63
CA ALA A 67 -0.44 -34.64 -8.54
C ALA A 67 -0.08 -34.14 -7.11
N ARG A 68 -0.97 -33.97 -6.12
CA ARG A 68 -2.43 -33.83 -5.90
C ARG A 68 -2.63 -34.04 -4.37
N LEU A 69 -3.70 -33.45 -3.81
CA LEU A 69 -4.48 -33.85 -2.61
C LEU A 69 -3.91 -33.45 -1.23
N GLU A 70 -4.59 -32.64 -0.42
CA GLU A 70 -5.88 -32.81 0.31
C GLU A 70 -5.87 -33.92 1.39
N SER A 71 -6.22 -33.56 2.64
CA SER A 71 -7.13 -34.34 3.47
C SER A 71 -7.64 -33.57 4.70
N ASN A 72 -8.89 -33.90 5.05
CA ASN A 72 -9.81 -33.35 6.04
C ASN A 72 -10.07 -34.40 7.17
N CYS A 73 -10.60 -34.00 8.34
CA CYS A 73 -11.55 -34.77 9.21
C CYS A 73 -11.91 -33.94 10.48
N GLU A 74 -13.16 -33.48 10.69
CA GLU A 74 -14.31 -34.08 11.43
C GLU A 74 -14.16 -34.16 12.97
N ASP A 75 -15.02 -33.48 13.77
CA ASP A 75 -16.20 -34.04 14.49
C ASP A 75 -16.88 -33.07 15.53
N VAL A 76 -17.98 -33.53 16.17
CA VAL A 76 -19.23 -32.87 16.65
C VAL A 76 -19.35 -32.24 18.09
N SER A 77 -20.19 -31.17 18.19
CA SER A 77 -21.08 -30.57 19.26
C SER A 77 -20.80 -30.59 20.78
N SER A 78 -20.98 -29.42 21.45
CA SER A 78 -22.03 -29.14 22.49
C SER A 78 -21.90 -27.76 23.20
N THR A 79 -22.92 -27.41 23.99
CA THR A 79 -23.53 -26.11 24.39
C THR A 79 -22.93 -25.25 25.53
N MET A 80 -23.11 -23.91 25.38
CA MET A 80 -23.41 -22.80 26.34
C MET A 80 -22.59 -22.59 27.64
N SER A 81 -22.00 -21.39 27.82
CA SER A 81 -22.17 -20.41 28.94
C SER A 81 -21.08 -19.31 28.94
N GLU A 82 -21.37 -18.21 29.65
CA GLU A 82 -20.88 -16.83 29.57
C GLU A 82 -19.42 -16.52 29.98
N ASP A 83 -18.96 -15.36 29.48
CA ASP A 83 -17.98 -14.40 30.02
C ASP A 83 -16.69 -14.89 30.70
N ASN A 84 -15.57 -14.75 29.98
CA ASN A 84 -14.38 -14.10 30.54
C ASN A 84 -13.39 -13.63 29.46
N ARG A 85 -12.99 -12.36 29.57
CA ARG A 85 -11.83 -11.77 28.86
C ARG A 85 -10.55 -12.46 29.31
N SER A 86 -9.91 -13.21 28.41
CA SER A 86 -8.48 -13.49 28.49
C SER A 86 -7.91 -13.84 27.13
N LEU A 87 -6.82 -13.16 26.77
CA LEU A 87 -5.96 -13.42 25.63
C LEU A 87 -5.48 -14.88 25.67
N SER A 88 -6.06 -15.74 24.84
CA SER A 88 -5.62 -17.12 24.65
C SER A 88 -4.82 -17.26 23.36
N VAL A 89 -3.55 -17.59 23.53
CA VAL A 89 -2.57 -18.01 22.51
C VAL A 89 -3.12 -19.21 21.72
N PRO A 90 -3.04 -19.24 20.38
CA PRO A 90 -3.50 -20.40 19.61
C PRO A 90 -2.59 -21.61 19.85
N THR A 91 -3.20 -22.73 20.25
CA THR A 91 -2.53 -24.01 20.52
C THR A 91 -2.44 -24.84 19.24
N SER A 92 -1.25 -24.85 18.63
CA SER A 92 -0.58 -25.99 17.97
C SER A 92 -1.38 -27.03 17.15
N LEU A 93 -2.39 -26.63 16.38
CA LEU A 93 -2.95 -27.45 15.28
C LEU A 93 -3.01 -26.72 13.91
N ASP A 94 -2.57 -25.46 13.84
CA ASP A 94 -2.40 -24.72 12.57
C ASP A 94 -1.03 -24.95 11.91
N TYR A 95 -0.15 -25.72 12.55
CA TYR A 95 1.21 -25.99 12.04
C TYR A 95 1.26 -26.97 10.86
N LEU A 96 0.11 -27.54 10.43
CA LEU A 96 0.03 -28.46 9.29
C LEU A 96 -0.46 -27.80 7.99
N THR A 97 -0.82 -26.51 7.99
CA THR A 97 -0.81 -25.71 6.75
C THR A 97 0.60 -25.20 6.49
N ALA A 98 1.53 -26.14 6.33
CA ALA A 98 2.82 -25.86 5.74
C ALA A 98 2.59 -25.39 4.29
N THR A 99 2.85 -24.10 4.05
CA THR A 99 3.40 -23.56 2.80
C THR A 99 2.77 -24.09 1.51
N SER A 100 1.58 -23.62 1.18
CA SER A 100 1.24 -23.48 -0.24
C SER A 100 1.73 -22.09 -0.67
N ASP A 101 3.04 -21.98 -0.93
CA ASP A 101 3.68 -20.90 -1.70
C ASP A 101 3.17 -20.93 -3.15
N VAL A 102 1.86 -20.74 -3.35
CA VAL A 102 1.25 -20.68 -4.66
C VAL A 102 0.66 -19.29 -4.79
N PHE A 103 1.37 -18.44 -5.52
CA PHE A 103 0.84 -17.18 -6.01
C PHE A 103 -0.48 -17.47 -6.73
N SER A 104 -1.58 -16.94 -6.20
CA SER A 104 -2.90 -17.04 -6.79
C SER A 104 -2.92 -16.34 -8.16
N LEU A 105 -3.86 -16.72 -9.02
CA LEU A 105 -4.07 -16.03 -10.30
C LEU A 105 -4.38 -14.53 -10.08
N HIS A 106 -5.01 -14.19 -8.95
CA HIS A 106 -5.30 -12.82 -8.58
C HIS A 106 -4.02 -12.02 -8.27
N GLU A 107 -3.09 -12.59 -7.52
CA GLU A 107 -1.81 -11.92 -7.24
C GLU A 107 -0.95 -11.75 -8.50
N LEU A 108 -1.00 -12.72 -9.42
CA LEU A 108 -0.33 -12.61 -10.72
C LEU A 108 -0.94 -11.50 -11.59
N ASP A 109 -2.26 -11.34 -11.56
CA ASP A 109 -2.97 -10.26 -12.26
C ASP A 109 -2.62 -8.88 -11.68
N ILE A 110 -2.61 -8.73 -10.35
CA ILE A 110 -2.17 -7.49 -9.68
C ILE A 110 -0.69 -7.19 -9.98
N LEU A 111 0.18 -8.20 -9.94
CA LEU A 111 1.59 -8.03 -10.29
C LEU A 111 1.77 -7.65 -11.75
N HIS A 112 0.95 -8.19 -12.65
CA HIS A 112 0.92 -7.76 -14.04
C HIS A 112 0.54 -6.28 -14.14
N HIS A 113 -0.53 -5.85 -13.45
CA HIS A 113 -0.94 -4.45 -13.37
C HIS A 113 0.18 -3.53 -12.86
N TRP A 114 0.95 -3.95 -11.86
CA TRP A 114 2.16 -3.23 -11.43
C TRP A 114 3.14 -3.02 -12.58
N THR A 115 3.50 -4.10 -13.28
CA THR A 115 4.52 -4.08 -14.34
C THR A 115 4.09 -3.29 -15.56
N THR A 116 2.79 -3.24 -15.88
CA THR A 116 2.28 -2.55 -17.07
C THR A 116 1.85 -1.11 -16.79
N THR A 117 1.37 -0.82 -15.59
CA THR A 117 0.67 0.44 -15.30
C THR A 117 1.25 1.16 -14.09
N THR A 118 1.16 0.58 -12.88
CA THR A 118 1.50 1.29 -11.64
C THR A 118 2.95 1.77 -11.63
N SER A 119 3.90 0.93 -12.05
CA SER A 119 5.32 1.30 -12.12
C SER A 119 5.60 2.46 -13.08
N GLN A 120 4.83 2.60 -14.16
CA GLN A 120 4.97 3.72 -15.09
C GLN A 120 4.51 5.04 -14.47
N LEU A 121 3.48 4.99 -13.60
CA LEU A 121 3.00 6.15 -12.85
C LEU A 121 3.97 6.61 -11.76
N MET A 122 4.86 5.72 -11.29
CA MET A 122 5.90 6.06 -10.32
C MET A 122 7.09 6.79 -10.94
N CYS A 123 7.23 6.74 -12.27
CA CYS A 123 8.35 7.33 -12.96
C CYS A 123 8.33 8.86 -12.95
N THR A 124 9.49 9.46 -12.67
CA THR A 124 9.70 10.87 -12.96
C THR A 124 10.23 10.98 -14.40
N GLN A 125 9.81 12.00 -15.15
CA GLN A 125 10.17 12.18 -16.57
C GLN A 125 11.69 12.26 -16.81
N LEU A 126 12.50 12.41 -15.75
CA LEU A 126 13.94 12.59 -15.77
C LEU A 126 14.73 11.27 -15.65
N ALA A 127 14.10 10.15 -15.26
CA ALA A 127 14.79 8.90 -15.00
C ALA A 127 14.18 7.70 -15.76
N PRO A 128 15.00 6.78 -16.30
CA PRO A 128 14.50 5.55 -16.90
C PRO A 128 13.77 4.70 -15.86
N ASN A 129 12.62 4.10 -16.24
CA ASN A 129 11.76 3.29 -15.37
C ASN A 129 12.37 1.96 -14.87
N GLN A 130 13.69 1.82 -14.90
CA GLN A 130 14.35 0.58 -14.50
C GLN A 130 14.25 0.35 -12.99
N ALA A 131 14.22 1.41 -12.19
CA ALA A 131 14.10 1.28 -10.73
C ALA A 131 12.75 0.65 -10.33
N TRP A 132 11.63 1.22 -10.78
CA TRP A 132 10.29 0.78 -10.41
C TRP A 132 9.81 -0.45 -11.21
N ALA A 133 10.11 -0.52 -12.50
CA ALA A 133 9.62 -1.63 -13.34
C ALA A 133 10.48 -2.90 -13.27
N ILE A 134 11.76 -2.82 -12.89
CA ILE A 134 12.69 -3.96 -12.93
C ILE A 134 13.30 -4.25 -11.56
N LYS A 135 14.05 -3.29 -10.98
CA LYS A 135 14.80 -3.53 -9.75
C LYS A 135 13.89 -3.82 -8.56
N LEU A 136 12.78 -3.07 -8.43
CA LEU A 136 11.87 -3.23 -7.31
C LEU A 136 11.15 -4.60 -7.31
N PRO A 137 10.58 -5.11 -8.43
CA PRO A 137 10.08 -6.48 -8.47
C PRO A 137 11.13 -7.55 -8.20
N GLN A 138 12.37 -7.38 -8.72
CA GLN A 138 13.47 -8.30 -8.43
C GLN A 138 13.82 -8.35 -6.93
N LEU A 139 13.66 -7.23 -6.24
CA LEU A 139 13.81 -7.13 -4.79
C LEU A 139 12.61 -7.75 -4.07
N GLY A 140 11.40 -7.54 -4.57
CA GLY A 140 10.17 -8.20 -4.10
C GLY A 140 10.27 -9.73 -4.10
N PHE A 141 10.80 -10.33 -5.16
CA PHE A 141 10.99 -11.79 -5.20
C PHE A 141 12.03 -12.32 -4.21
N GLN A 142 12.89 -11.45 -3.64
CA GLN A 142 13.83 -11.81 -2.58
C GLN A 142 13.28 -11.54 -1.17
N TYR A 143 12.39 -10.53 -1.05
CA TYR A 143 11.89 -10.03 0.23
C TYR A 143 10.36 -9.92 0.19
N PRO A 144 9.62 -10.83 0.87
CA PRO A 144 8.15 -10.88 0.82
C PRO A 144 7.47 -9.57 1.18
N PHE A 145 7.98 -8.82 2.16
CA PHE A 145 7.42 -7.52 2.54
C PHE A 145 7.45 -6.49 1.40
N VAL A 146 8.48 -6.50 0.53
CA VAL A 146 8.53 -5.62 -0.64
C VAL A 146 7.52 -6.07 -1.69
N LEU A 147 7.36 -7.38 -1.90
CA LEU A 147 6.39 -7.92 -2.85
C LEU A 147 4.95 -7.61 -2.43
N TYR A 148 4.62 -7.81 -1.16
CA TYR A 148 3.31 -7.43 -0.62
C TYR A 148 3.08 -5.91 -0.71
N GLY A 149 4.12 -5.09 -0.51
CA GLY A 149 4.03 -3.65 -0.75
C GLY A 149 3.73 -3.31 -2.22
N ILE A 150 4.36 -4.00 -3.18
CA ILE A 150 4.05 -3.83 -4.61
C ILE A 150 2.59 -4.17 -4.89
N LEU A 151 2.11 -5.31 -4.37
CA LEU A 151 0.73 -5.76 -4.56
C LEU A 151 -0.29 -4.81 -3.91
N SER A 152 0.02 -4.29 -2.71
CA SER A 152 -0.86 -3.34 -2.03
C SER A 152 -1.02 -2.06 -2.82
N LEU A 153 0.08 -1.51 -3.34
CA LEU A 153 0.06 -0.26 -4.08
C LEU A 153 -0.57 -0.42 -5.48
N ALA A 154 -0.34 -1.55 -6.14
CA ALA A 154 -1.00 -1.87 -7.41
C ALA A 154 -2.51 -2.05 -7.25
N SER A 155 -2.96 -2.76 -6.22
CA SER A 155 -4.39 -2.94 -5.91
C SER A 155 -5.04 -1.60 -5.57
N LEU A 156 -4.36 -0.77 -4.77
CA LEU A 156 -4.84 0.58 -4.43
C LEU A 156 -4.97 1.47 -5.66
N GLN A 157 -3.96 1.47 -6.53
CA GLN A 157 -4.02 2.25 -7.77
C GLN A 157 -5.13 1.77 -8.70
N ARG A 158 -5.36 0.45 -8.77
CA ARG A 158 -6.44 -0.13 -9.55
C ARG A 158 -7.81 0.30 -9.01
N ALA A 159 -8.02 0.20 -7.69
CA ALA A 159 -9.24 0.69 -7.04
C ALA A 159 -9.54 2.16 -7.33
N LEU A 160 -8.48 3.00 -7.42
CA LEU A 160 -8.61 4.43 -7.71
C LEU A 160 -8.82 4.76 -9.19
N SER A 161 -8.41 3.86 -10.10
CA SER A 161 -8.47 4.08 -11.55
C SER A 161 -9.68 3.41 -12.21
N ASP A 162 -10.12 2.28 -11.67
CA ASP A 162 -11.14 1.40 -12.25
C ASP A 162 -12.30 1.16 -11.25
N PRO A 163 -13.53 1.57 -11.59
CA PRO A 163 -14.68 1.40 -10.70
C PRO A 163 -15.37 0.03 -10.79
N GLU A 164 -14.84 -0.95 -11.53
CA GLU A 164 -15.50 -2.26 -11.65
C GLU A 164 -15.56 -3.08 -10.34
N ASP A 165 -14.48 -3.10 -9.55
CA ASP A 165 -14.39 -3.80 -8.25
C ASP A 165 -13.60 -3.00 -7.20
N THR A 166 -14.01 -1.76 -6.94
CA THR A 166 -13.33 -0.87 -5.99
C THR A 166 -13.26 -1.45 -4.57
N GLU A 167 -14.31 -2.13 -4.11
CA GLU A 167 -14.35 -2.69 -2.75
C GLU A 167 -13.41 -3.90 -2.61
N GLY A 168 -13.40 -4.80 -3.59
CA GLY A 168 -12.50 -5.95 -3.62
C GLY A 168 -11.04 -5.52 -3.69
N ASP A 169 -10.71 -4.56 -4.57
CA ASP A 169 -9.35 -4.06 -4.72
C ASP A 169 -8.86 -3.29 -3.49
N LEU A 170 -9.74 -2.55 -2.80
CA LEU A 170 -9.40 -1.87 -1.56
C LEU A 170 -9.17 -2.87 -0.41
N ALA A 171 -9.99 -3.92 -0.32
CA ALA A 171 -9.78 -5.00 0.63
C ALA A 171 -8.46 -5.75 0.35
N ALA A 172 -8.15 -6.00 -0.93
CA ALA A 172 -6.87 -6.58 -1.33
C ALA A 172 -5.69 -5.67 -0.94
N ALA A 173 -5.78 -4.37 -1.26
CA ALA A 173 -4.76 -3.39 -0.94
C ALA A 173 -4.43 -3.35 0.56
N THR A 174 -5.46 -3.30 1.41
CA THR A 174 -5.31 -3.28 2.88
C THR A 174 -4.73 -4.59 3.42
N ASN A 175 -5.18 -5.74 2.93
CA ASN A 175 -4.66 -7.05 3.33
C ASN A 175 -3.17 -7.22 2.94
N TYR A 176 -2.79 -6.83 1.73
CA TYR A 176 -1.39 -6.91 1.30
C TYR A 176 -0.52 -5.91 2.07
N HIS A 177 -1.00 -4.70 2.34
CA HIS A 177 -0.26 -3.74 3.14
C HIS A 177 -0.03 -4.25 4.57
N ALA A 178 -1.06 -4.79 5.23
CA ALA A 178 -0.92 -5.41 6.54
C ALA A 178 0.07 -6.58 6.53
N SER A 179 0.00 -7.43 5.51
CA SER A 179 0.93 -8.56 5.32
C SER A 179 2.37 -8.09 5.11
N ALA A 180 2.56 -6.96 4.40
CA ALA A 180 3.87 -6.37 4.17
C ALA A 180 4.50 -5.87 5.47
N VAL A 181 3.76 -5.10 6.27
CA VAL A 181 4.21 -4.60 7.56
C VAL A 181 4.53 -5.74 8.52
N GLN A 182 3.66 -6.75 8.61
CA GLN A 182 3.89 -7.93 9.45
C GLN A 182 5.15 -8.68 9.03
N SER A 183 5.36 -8.87 7.72
CA SER A 183 6.55 -9.52 7.19
C SER A 183 7.83 -8.72 7.46
N LEU A 184 7.78 -7.38 7.41
CA LEU A 184 8.91 -6.52 7.76
C LEU A 184 9.29 -6.69 9.25
N LEU A 185 8.29 -6.63 10.14
CA LEU A 185 8.51 -6.77 11.58
C LEU A 185 9.06 -8.16 11.95
N ALA A 186 8.58 -9.22 11.28
CA ALA A 186 9.10 -10.57 11.47
C ALA A 186 10.58 -10.69 11.02
N GLU A 187 10.95 -10.07 9.91
CA GLU A 187 12.33 -10.03 9.42
C GLU A 187 13.24 -9.28 10.40
N GLN A 188 12.78 -8.15 10.94
CA GLN A 188 13.53 -7.39 11.96
C GLN A 188 13.71 -8.17 13.27
N ALA A 189 12.70 -8.91 13.70
CA ALA A 189 12.78 -9.71 14.92
C ALA A 189 13.76 -10.88 14.80
N THR A 190 13.95 -11.40 13.59
CA THR A 190 14.76 -12.60 13.34
C THR A 190 16.23 -12.27 13.06
N THR A 191 16.50 -11.08 12.51
CA THR A 191 17.82 -10.72 11.98
C THR A 191 18.52 -9.67 12.85
N CYS A 192 19.57 -10.09 13.59
CA CYS A 192 20.38 -9.18 14.42
C CYS A 192 21.36 -8.29 13.62
N GLN A 193 21.65 -8.64 12.37
CA GLN A 193 22.54 -7.87 11.47
C GLN A 193 21.95 -7.86 10.07
N HIS A 194 21.50 -6.69 9.62
CA HIS A 194 20.95 -6.54 8.27
C HIS A 194 22.07 -6.43 7.23
N SER A 195 21.94 -7.23 6.16
CA SER A 195 22.77 -7.07 4.98
C SER A 195 22.44 -5.77 4.25
N ASP A 196 23.38 -5.22 3.47
CA ASP A 196 23.12 -3.97 2.71
C ASP A 196 21.93 -4.12 1.75
N LYS A 197 21.68 -5.33 1.22
CA LYS A 197 20.50 -5.63 0.39
C LYS A 197 19.20 -5.62 1.18
N THR A 198 19.22 -6.05 2.44
CA THR A 198 18.05 -6.01 3.32
C THR A 198 17.70 -4.56 3.64
N ILE A 199 18.71 -3.73 3.89
CA ILE A 199 18.55 -2.29 4.12
C ILE A 199 17.95 -1.61 2.88
N ASP A 200 18.46 -1.91 1.69
CA ASP A 200 17.89 -1.42 0.42
C ASP A 200 16.41 -1.84 0.25
N ALA A 201 16.05 -3.07 0.63
CA ALA A 201 14.68 -3.57 0.58
C ALA A 201 13.75 -2.85 1.57
N MET A 202 14.19 -2.66 2.81
CA MET A 202 13.43 -1.93 3.81
C MET A 202 13.21 -0.47 3.39
N PHE A 203 14.23 0.16 2.80
CA PHE A 203 14.09 1.52 2.27
C PHE A 203 13.10 1.58 1.11
N ALA A 204 13.20 0.66 0.15
CA ALA A 204 12.26 0.56 -0.94
C ALA A 204 10.81 0.41 -0.45
N PHE A 205 10.61 -0.43 0.58
CA PHE A 205 9.32 -0.59 1.22
C PHE A 205 8.84 0.69 1.93
N SER A 206 9.72 1.45 2.59
CA SER A 206 9.31 2.73 3.22
C SER A 206 8.80 3.77 2.22
N ILE A 207 9.33 3.77 0.98
CA ILE A 207 8.80 4.62 -0.09
C ILE A 207 7.41 4.12 -0.53
N ILE A 208 7.26 2.81 -0.74
CA ILE A 208 5.95 2.21 -1.09
C ILE A 208 4.91 2.55 -0.02
N ASP A 209 5.26 2.37 1.25
CA ASP A 209 4.44 2.66 2.42
C ASP A 209 4.01 4.13 2.46
N THR A 210 4.95 5.05 2.25
CA THR A 210 4.66 6.49 2.17
C THR A 210 3.63 6.80 1.09
N ILE A 211 3.75 6.21 -0.10
CA ILE A 211 2.81 6.43 -1.21
C ILE A 211 1.44 5.85 -0.85
N TYR A 212 1.40 4.64 -0.28
CA TYR A 212 0.18 3.98 0.14
C TYR A 212 -0.58 4.81 1.18
N VAL A 213 0.11 5.33 2.20
CA VAL A 213 -0.48 6.20 3.23
C VAL A 213 -1.02 7.49 2.61
N LEU A 214 -0.28 8.15 1.71
CA LEU A 214 -0.77 9.38 1.07
C LEU A 214 -2.00 9.16 0.18
N ALA A 215 -2.04 8.05 -0.55
CA ALA A 215 -3.19 7.69 -1.38
C ALA A 215 -4.43 7.34 -0.56
N THR A 216 -4.27 6.68 0.58
CA THR A 216 -5.38 6.29 1.47
C THR A 216 -5.95 7.49 2.23
N TYR A 217 -5.10 8.34 2.81
CA TYR A 217 -5.54 9.53 3.55
C TYR A 217 -6.04 10.67 2.66
N GLY A 218 -5.53 10.80 1.43
CA GLY A 218 -5.96 11.82 0.48
C GLY A 218 -7.08 11.33 -0.44
N THR A 219 -6.69 10.66 -1.54
CA THR A 219 -7.57 10.38 -2.68
C THR A 219 -8.80 9.52 -2.30
N LEU A 220 -8.64 8.51 -1.44
CA LEU A 220 -9.76 7.67 -0.99
C LEU A 220 -10.66 8.35 0.05
N SER A 221 -10.08 9.10 0.98
CA SER A 221 -10.83 9.83 2.01
C SER A 221 -11.84 10.82 1.37
N ARG A 222 -11.45 11.46 0.26
CA ARG A 222 -12.33 12.34 -0.54
C ARG A 222 -13.54 11.64 -1.16
N GLN A 223 -13.39 10.39 -1.58
CA GLN A 223 -14.47 9.64 -2.25
C GLN A 223 -15.52 9.14 -1.25
N SER A 224 -15.17 9.07 0.04
CA SER A 224 -15.95 8.40 1.07
C SER A 224 -17.07 9.26 1.66
N GLU A 225 -16.85 10.56 1.97
CA GLU A 225 -17.90 11.45 2.51
C GLU A 225 -17.67 12.96 2.23
N PRO A 226 -18.66 13.71 1.70
CA PRO A 226 -18.54 15.15 1.42
C PRO A 226 -18.65 16.09 2.63
N THR A 227 -19.04 15.62 3.81
CA THR A 227 -19.65 16.48 4.85
C THR A 227 -18.78 16.78 6.08
N SER A 228 -17.67 16.06 6.30
CA SER A 228 -16.73 16.33 7.41
C SER A 228 -15.39 16.90 6.91
N ARG A 229 -15.48 17.91 6.05
CA ARG A 229 -14.36 18.64 5.44
C ARG A 229 -14.08 19.85 6.34
N PRO A 230 -12.99 19.98 7.13
CA PRO A 230 -11.59 19.66 6.81
C PRO A 230 -10.73 19.21 8.03
N ALA A 231 -11.33 18.51 9.01
CA ALA A 231 -10.69 18.25 10.31
C ALA A 231 -9.64 17.13 10.29
N ARG A 232 -9.79 16.13 9.43
CA ARG A 232 -8.93 14.92 9.41
C ARG A 232 -7.48 15.19 9.03
N VAL A 233 -7.22 16.11 8.10
CA VAL A 233 -5.84 16.45 7.72
C VAL A 233 -5.06 17.08 8.88
N LEU A 234 -5.76 17.77 9.79
CA LEU A 234 -5.19 18.35 11.01
C LEU A 234 -5.16 17.38 12.20
N GLU A 235 -5.62 16.14 12.03
CA GLU A 235 -5.36 15.05 13.00
C GLU A 235 -3.92 14.54 12.86
N LEU A 236 -3.23 14.86 11.75
CA LEU A 236 -1.81 14.59 11.50
C LEU A 236 -1.39 13.11 11.59
N ASP A 237 -2.35 12.19 11.71
CA ASP A 237 -2.11 10.74 11.72
C ASP A 237 -1.36 10.30 10.46
N TRP A 238 -1.65 10.90 9.31
CA TRP A 238 -0.94 10.65 8.05
C TRP A 238 0.55 11.00 8.11
N ILE A 239 0.96 12.04 8.85
CA ILE A 239 2.38 12.37 9.04
C ILE A 239 3.04 11.29 9.89
N ARG A 240 2.39 10.91 11.00
CA ARG A 240 2.90 9.86 11.89
C ARG A 240 3.05 8.53 11.16
N ASP A 241 2.04 8.15 10.37
CA ASP A 241 2.01 6.89 9.65
C ASP A 241 3.09 6.85 8.55
N VAL A 242 3.27 7.94 7.78
CA VAL A 242 4.37 8.09 6.80
C VAL A 242 5.75 7.98 7.46
N ARG A 243 5.91 8.45 8.70
CA ARG A 243 7.18 8.39 9.43
C ARG A 243 7.44 7.06 10.12
N SER A 244 6.41 6.24 10.32
CA SER A 244 6.49 5.01 11.11
C SER A 244 7.49 3.99 10.55
N VAL A 245 7.42 3.69 9.26
CA VAL A 245 8.35 2.77 8.60
C VAL A 245 9.73 3.41 8.40
N ARG A 246 9.80 4.75 8.29
CA ARG A 246 11.07 5.48 8.20
C ARG A 246 11.85 5.45 9.51
N ALA A 247 11.19 5.52 10.66
CA ALA A 247 11.84 5.44 11.97
C ALA A 247 12.62 4.12 12.14
N LEU A 248 12.11 3.03 11.57
CA LEU A 248 12.79 1.72 11.53
C LEU A 248 14.11 1.74 10.75
N LEU A 249 14.30 2.74 9.88
CA LEU A 249 15.47 2.92 9.02
C LEU A 249 16.47 3.94 9.54
N GLU A 250 16.15 4.67 10.60
CA GLU A 250 17.02 5.70 11.19
C GLU A 250 18.43 5.19 11.52
N PRO A 251 18.62 3.97 12.09
CA PRO A 251 19.95 3.44 12.38
C PRO A 251 20.83 3.19 11.14
N PHE A 252 20.23 3.16 9.94
CA PHE A 252 20.90 2.81 8.68
C PHE A 252 21.05 4.00 7.73
N ASN A 253 20.74 5.22 8.18
CA ASN A 253 20.73 6.43 7.35
C ASN A 253 22.01 6.66 6.55
N ASP A 254 23.18 6.40 7.11
CA ASP A 254 24.44 6.60 6.39
C ASP A 254 24.62 5.61 5.23
N LYS A 255 24.21 4.35 5.42
CA LYS A 255 24.28 3.30 4.40
C LYS A 255 23.27 3.52 3.27
N LEU A 256 22.10 4.08 3.59
CA LEU A 256 21.05 4.39 2.60
C LEU A 256 21.51 5.39 1.52
N ARG A 257 22.48 6.25 1.85
CA ARG A 257 23.06 7.22 0.91
C ARG A 257 23.93 6.58 -0.16
N GLU A 258 24.41 5.36 0.09
CA GLU A 258 25.29 4.59 -0.79
C GLU A 258 24.57 3.48 -1.57
N GLY A 259 23.31 3.17 -1.21
CA GLY A 259 22.52 2.05 -1.74
C GLY A 259 21.91 2.26 -3.13
N CYS A 260 21.18 1.25 -3.63
CA CYS A 260 20.57 1.24 -4.98
C CYS A 260 19.55 2.38 -5.21
N PHE A 261 19.02 2.95 -4.13
CA PHE A 261 18.11 4.08 -4.13
C PHE A 261 18.77 5.34 -3.54
N GLY A 262 20.10 5.43 -3.57
CA GLY A 262 20.85 6.59 -3.07
C GLY A 262 20.49 7.90 -3.78
N GLU A 263 19.96 7.86 -5.00
CA GLU A 263 19.38 9.03 -5.69
C GLU A 263 18.17 9.63 -4.94
N PHE A 264 17.42 8.80 -4.21
CA PHE A 264 16.30 9.21 -3.37
C PHE A 264 16.77 9.74 -2.01
N ALA A 265 17.91 9.25 -1.50
CA ALA A 265 18.50 9.67 -0.23
C ALA A 265 19.43 10.92 -0.36
N ASN A 266 20.04 11.14 -1.52
CA ASN A 266 21.01 12.22 -1.78
C ASN A 266 20.35 13.51 -2.26
N LEU A 267 19.40 14.04 -1.49
CA LEU A 267 18.83 15.35 -1.79
C LEU A 267 19.70 16.53 -1.36
N LYS A 268 20.64 16.34 -0.41
CA LYS A 268 21.63 17.38 -0.04
C LYS A 268 22.50 17.83 -1.22
N THR A 269 22.74 16.96 -2.20
CA THR A 269 23.55 17.27 -3.40
C THR A 269 22.90 18.33 -4.31
N PHE A 270 21.65 18.71 -4.05
CA PHE A 270 20.93 19.71 -4.83
C PHE A 270 20.76 21.05 -4.12
N GLU A 271 21.28 21.19 -2.91
CA GLU A 271 21.40 22.48 -2.20
C GLU A 271 22.37 23.44 -2.93
N ASP A 272 23.29 22.92 -3.76
CA ASP A 272 24.37 23.71 -4.38
C ASP A 272 24.10 24.22 -5.80
N ARG A 273 22.96 23.90 -6.42
CA ARG A 273 22.60 24.53 -7.71
C ARG A 273 21.76 25.76 -7.45
N ASP A 274 22.45 26.86 -7.19
CA ASP A 274 21.89 28.21 -7.12
C ASP A 274 21.26 28.60 -8.46
N MET A 275 20.03 28.12 -8.68
CA MET A 275 19.22 28.46 -9.84
C MET A 275 18.55 29.80 -9.54
N GLY A 276 19.25 30.87 -9.89
CA GLY A 276 18.72 32.21 -10.18
C GLY A 276 17.94 32.91 -9.06
N HIS A 277 18.42 34.09 -8.67
CA HIS A 277 17.74 35.07 -7.83
C HIS A 277 16.53 35.72 -8.52
N GLY A 278 15.55 34.94 -8.98
CA GLY A 278 14.23 35.48 -9.32
C GLY A 278 13.38 35.58 -8.06
N SER A 279 12.80 36.76 -7.76
CA SER A 279 11.70 36.86 -6.78
C SER A 279 10.53 36.05 -7.32
N VAL A 280 10.12 35.02 -6.56
CA VAL A 280 8.98 34.19 -6.91
C VAL A 280 7.85 34.51 -5.94
N ARG A 281 6.62 34.70 -6.45
CA ARG A 281 5.51 35.41 -5.79
C ARG A 281 5.10 34.85 -4.42
N GLY A 282 5.39 33.59 -4.10
CA GLY A 282 5.18 33.04 -2.74
C GLY A 282 6.44 32.84 -1.90
N ASP A 283 7.65 33.07 -2.44
CA ASP A 283 8.87 33.04 -1.62
C ASP A 283 8.90 34.23 -0.65
N ASP A 284 8.51 35.39 -1.16
CA ASP A 284 8.33 36.59 -0.37
C ASP A 284 7.24 36.39 0.70
N GLY A 285 6.16 35.65 0.36
CA GLY A 285 5.09 35.29 1.28
C GLY A 285 5.56 34.38 2.43
N LEU A 286 6.32 33.32 2.12
CA LEU A 286 6.84 32.42 3.16
C LEU A 286 7.86 33.13 4.06
N LEU A 287 8.72 33.97 3.48
CA LEU A 287 9.68 34.77 4.25
C LEU A 287 8.98 35.77 5.16
N ASN A 288 7.85 36.33 4.72
CA ASN A 288 7.03 37.24 5.52
C ASN A 288 6.35 36.54 6.72
N LEU A 289 6.27 35.19 6.74
CA LEU A 289 5.79 34.48 7.93
C LEU A 289 6.64 34.77 9.16
N ARG A 290 7.89 35.21 9.01
CA ARG A 290 8.73 35.63 10.15
C ARG A 290 8.06 36.68 11.04
N ALA A 291 7.22 37.56 10.47
CA ALA A 291 6.46 38.54 11.24
C ALA A 291 5.40 37.89 12.15
N SER A 292 4.90 36.70 11.81
CA SER A 292 3.85 35.99 12.58
C SER A 292 4.34 35.37 13.88
N TYR A 293 5.63 35.03 13.97
CA TYR A 293 6.21 34.35 15.14
C TYR A 293 7.36 35.12 15.79
N GLN A 294 7.54 36.40 15.44
CA GLN A 294 8.61 37.23 16.00
C GLN A 294 8.43 37.52 17.51
N GLY A 295 7.20 37.41 18.01
CA GLY A 295 6.86 37.51 19.44
C GLY A 295 6.95 36.20 20.22
N CYS A 296 7.29 35.08 19.58
CA CYS A 296 7.45 33.79 20.25
C CYS A 296 8.78 33.72 21.04
N ASN A 297 8.95 32.66 21.83
CA ASN A 297 10.23 32.39 22.50
C ASN A 297 11.35 32.12 21.48
N SER A 298 12.62 32.25 21.89
CA SER A 298 13.77 32.07 21.00
C SER A 298 13.83 30.67 20.38
N SER A 299 13.43 29.63 21.13
CA SER A 299 13.39 28.25 20.64
C SER A 299 12.39 28.03 19.52
N ASP A 300 11.17 28.57 19.63
CA ASP A 300 10.12 28.45 18.62
C ASP A 300 10.51 29.26 17.37
N ILE A 301 11.14 30.43 17.56
CA ILE A 301 11.68 31.21 16.42
C ILE A 301 12.75 30.41 15.67
N GLU A 302 13.67 29.74 16.36
CA GLU A 302 14.68 28.89 15.74
C GLU A 302 14.06 27.69 15.01
N LEU A 303 13.08 27.03 15.64
CA LEU A 303 12.32 25.92 15.07
C LEU A 303 11.56 26.31 13.80
N TYR A 304 10.82 27.44 13.82
CA TYR A 304 10.09 27.89 12.64
C TYR A 304 11.04 28.33 11.52
N ASN A 305 12.16 28.98 11.86
CA ASN A 305 13.16 29.35 10.86
C ASN A 305 13.84 28.12 10.23
N SER A 306 14.14 27.07 10.99
CA SER A 306 14.71 25.83 10.43
C SER A 306 13.69 25.11 9.55
N THR A 307 12.43 25.06 9.96
CA THR A 307 11.34 24.43 9.19
C THR A 307 11.05 25.18 7.90
N VAL A 308 11.03 26.51 7.93
CA VAL A 308 10.92 27.35 6.72
C VAL A 308 12.10 27.10 5.78
N LYS A 309 13.33 26.98 6.29
CA LYS A 309 14.49 26.64 5.45
C LYS A 309 14.35 25.26 4.80
N LEU A 310 13.88 24.26 5.54
CA LEU A 310 13.61 22.92 5.02
C LEU A 310 12.54 22.95 3.91
N LEU A 311 11.46 23.71 4.12
CA LEU A 311 10.43 23.86 3.10
C LEU A 311 10.97 24.54 1.83
N ARG A 312 11.88 25.52 1.98
CA ARG A 312 12.55 26.21 0.86
C ARG A 312 13.57 25.34 0.13
N SER A 313 14.24 24.40 0.82
CA SER A 313 15.21 23.49 0.19
C SER A 313 14.53 22.41 -0.65
N CYS A 314 13.22 22.17 -0.44
CA CYS A 314 12.42 21.33 -1.31
C CYS A 314 12.30 21.99 -2.70
N ARG A 315 13.03 21.46 -3.69
CA ARG A 315 13.22 21.98 -5.07
C ARG A 315 12.02 22.58 -5.82
N PRO A 316 10.78 22.07 -5.72
CA PRO A 316 9.65 22.64 -6.44
C PRO A 316 9.36 24.03 -5.95
N TYR A 317 9.76 24.39 -4.73
CA TYR A 317 9.45 25.65 -4.13
C TYR A 317 9.70 26.83 -5.10
N LYS A 318 10.86 26.97 -5.75
CA LYS A 318 11.05 28.06 -6.74
C LYS A 318 10.35 27.87 -8.09
N SER A 319 10.14 26.64 -8.57
CA SER A 319 9.52 26.40 -9.88
C SER A 319 7.99 26.37 -9.84
N SER A 320 7.37 25.93 -8.73
CA SER A 320 5.93 25.87 -8.50
C SER A 320 5.32 27.21 -8.11
N LEU A 321 6.10 28.14 -7.53
CA LEU A 321 5.68 29.48 -7.15
C LEU A 321 5.37 30.42 -8.35
N GLY A 322 5.64 29.99 -9.60
CA GLY A 322 5.37 30.77 -10.81
C GLY A 322 3.88 30.85 -11.15
N ASP A 323 3.46 31.97 -11.76
CA ASP A 323 2.05 32.27 -12.06
C ASP A 323 1.33 31.10 -12.78
N VAL A 324 0.27 30.62 -12.14
CA VAL A 324 -0.55 29.46 -12.51
C VAL A 324 -1.50 29.76 -13.68
N GLY A 325 -1.44 30.97 -14.26
CA GLY A 325 -2.41 31.47 -15.22
C GLY A 325 -2.52 30.75 -16.59
N THR A 326 -1.71 29.73 -16.91
CA THR A 326 -1.87 28.99 -18.19
C THR A 326 -1.68 27.48 -18.05
N ASP A 327 -2.76 26.71 -18.27
CA ASP A 327 -2.78 25.24 -18.30
C ASP A 327 -1.74 24.62 -19.24
N LYS A 328 -1.40 25.31 -20.34
CA LYS A 328 -0.38 24.84 -21.29
C LYS A 328 1.03 24.84 -20.69
N ALA A 329 1.34 25.76 -19.76
CA ALA A 329 2.63 25.80 -19.08
C ALA A 329 2.74 24.76 -17.95
N ARG A 330 1.61 24.34 -17.36
CA ARG A 330 1.57 23.26 -16.35
C ARG A 330 1.93 21.90 -16.95
N LEU A 331 1.34 21.56 -18.11
CA LEU A 331 1.56 20.29 -18.81
C LEU A 331 2.93 20.18 -19.51
N SER A 332 3.60 21.31 -19.76
CA SER A 332 4.88 21.36 -20.48
C SER A 332 6.10 21.36 -19.56
N ARG A 333 5.91 21.45 -18.24
CA ARG A 333 7.01 21.42 -17.27
C ARG A 333 7.46 19.97 -17.07
N PRO A 334 8.78 19.73 -16.91
CA PRO A 334 9.25 18.45 -16.41
C PRO A 334 8.52 18.18 -15.10
N ASN A 335 7.79 17.06 -14.99
CA ASN A 335 7.11 16.72 -13.73
C ASN A 335 8.13 16.85 -12.60
N PRO A 336 7.93 17.76 -11.64
CA PRO A 336 8.85 17.90 -10.53
C PRO A 336 8.92 16.55 -9.82
N HIS A 337 10.09 16.20 -9.30
CA HIS A 337 10.29 14.89 -8.68
C HIS A 337 9.32 14.77 -7.49
N TRP A 338 8.31 13.89 -7.56
CA TRP A 338 7.25 13.78 -6.54
C TRP A 338 7.79 13.35 -5.17
N ILE A 339 9.00 12.79 -5.12
CA ILE A 339 9.70 12.50 -3.86
C ILE A 339 10.07 13.79 -3.11
N THR A 340 10.18 14.95 -3.76
CA THR A 340 10.65 16.16 -3.07
C THR A 340 9.73 16.62 -1.92
N PRO A 341 8.41 16.76 -2.08
CA PRO A 341 7.52 17.08 -0.95
C PRO A 341 7.54 16.00 0.15
N LEU A 342 7.86 14.73 -0.18
CA LEU A 342 7.98 13.68 0.83
C LEU A 342 9.12 13.94 1.82
N ILE A 343 10.16 14.64 1.38
CA ILE A 343 11.33 14.92 2.23
C ILE A 343 10.96 15.91 3.33
N PHE A 344 10.12 16.89 3.02
CA PHE A 344 9.60 17.77 4.06
C PHE A 344 8.85 16.97 5.12
N ILE A 345 7.96 16.06 4.72
CA ILE A 345 7.19 15.20 5.65
C ILE A 345 8.12 14.31 6.48
N GLN A 346 9.18 13.77 5.86
CA GLN A 346 10.11 12.85 6.52
C GLN A 346 11.12 13.56 7.44
N GLU A 347 11.52 14.80 7.15
CA GLU A 347 12.60 15.53 7.84
C GLU A 347 12.10 16.62 8.80
N VAL A 348 10.79 16.91 8.82
CA VAL A 348 10.23 17.95 9.69
C VAL A 348 10.46 17.64 11.18
N PRO A 349 10.92 18.57 12.04
CA PRO A 349 11.18 18.24 13.45
C PRO A 349 9.94 17.76 14.21
N GLU A 350 10.10 16.83 15.15
CA GLU A 350 8.99 16.36 16.01
C GLU A 350 8.41 17.52 16.82
N GLU A 351 9.24 18.45 17.28
CA GLU A 351 8.78 19.63 18.00
C GLU A 351 7.88 20.52 17.14
N PHE A 352 8.09 20.55 15.81
CA PHE A 352 7.20 21.27 14.90
C PHE A 352 5.86 20.54 14.74
N ILE A 353 5.87 19.20 14.67
CA ILE A 353 4.64 18.39 14.65
C ILE A 353 3.84 18.62 15.95
N ASP A 354 4.50 18.71 17.10
CA ASP A 354 3.83 19.07 18.36
C ASP A 354 3.14 20.44 18.28
N ARG A 355 3.78 21.42 17.63
CA ARG A 355 3.20 22.76 17.42
C ARG A 355 2.01 22.71 16.46
N LEU A 356 2.02 21.84 15.46
CA LEU A 356 0.89 21.57 14.58
C LEU A 356 -0.28 20.91 15.34
N TYR A 357 0.00 19.90 16.18
CA TYR A 357 -1.01 19.27 17.05
C TYR A 357 -1.65 20.28 18.01
N GLN A 358 -0.84 21.19 18.56
CA GLN A 358 -1.29 22.32 19.39
C GLN A 358 -2.04 23.40 18.59
N ARG A 359 -2.14 23.27 17.27
CA ARG A 359 -2.76 24.23 16.35
C ARG A 359 -2.18 25.63 16.49
N GLN A 360 -0.86 25.73 16.73
CA GLN A 360 -0.21 27.02 16.82
C GLN A 360 -0.27 27.73 15.45
N PRO A 361 -0.70 29.00 15.40
CA PRO A 361 -0.90 29.69 14.13
C PRO A 361 0.34 29.70 13.22
N PRO A 362 1.57 30.00 13.70
CA PRO A 362 2.75 29.96 12.85
C PRO A 362 3.03 28.59 12.22
N ALA A 363 2.80 27.51 12.96
CA ALA A 363 2.98 26.15 12.47
C ALA A 363 1.96 25.84 11.36
N LEU A 364 0.70 26.18 11.58
CA LEU A 364 -0.37 26.01 10.59
C LEU A 364 -0.09 26.84 9.32
N LEU A 365 0.42 28.07 9.45
CA LEU A 365 0.81 28.88 8.31
C LEU A 365 1.87 28.18 7.45
N ILE A 366 2.92 27.63 8.08
CA ILE A 366 3.96 26.87 7.36
C ILE A 366 3.35 25.63 6.68
N LEU A 367 2.44 24.92 7.35
CA LEU A 367 1.71 23.79 6.76
C LEU A 367 0.85 24.21 5.56
N SER A 368 0.20 25.38 5.60
CA SER A 368 -0.55 25.91 4.45
C SER A 368 0.34 26.18 3.25
N PHE A 369 1.56 26.69 3.46
CA PHE A 369 2.52 26.88 2.37
C PHE A 369 2.98 25.53 1.80
N PHE A 370 3.21 24.52 2.65
CA PHE A 370 3.47 23.16 2.19
C PHE A 370 2.30 22.61 1.35
N GLY A 371 1.06 22.74 1.82
CA GLY A 371 -0.13 22.35 1.07
C GLY A 371 -0.23 23.04 -0.29
N ALA A 372 -0.04 24.37 -0.33
CA ALA A 372 -0.04 25.12 -1.59
C ALA A 372 1.04 24.66 -2.58
N MET A 373 2.21 24.21 -2.10
CA MET A 373 3.24 23.61 -2.97
C MET A 373 2.80 22.29 -3.60
N LEU A 374 1.94 21.51 -2.93
CA LEU A 374 1.42 20.25 -3.46
C LEU A 374 0.53 20.45 -4.69
N SER A 375 0.02 21.66 -4.94
CA SER A 375 -0.76 21.97 -6.17
C SER A 375 0.05 21.77 -7.46
N ALA A 376 1.39 21.79 -7.38
CA ALA A 376 2.25 21.45 -8.51
C ALA A 376 2.28 19.94 -8.81
N TYR A 377 1.66 19.13 -7.96
CA TYR A 377 1.68 17.67 -7.98
C TYR A 377 0.28 17.05 -8.10
N ASP A 378 -0.76 17.83 -8.37
CA ASP A 378 -2.14 17.29 -8.51
C ASP A 378 -2.25 16.26 -9.66
N THR A 379 -1.31 16.23 -10.61
CA THR A 379 -1.23 15.19 -11.65
C THR A 379 -0.72 13.84 -11.13
N VAL A 380 -0.17 13.79 -9.92
CA VAL A 380 0.32 12.59 -9.27
C VAL A 380 -0.83 11.99 -8.47
N TRP A 381 -1.28 10.80 -8.85
CA TRP A 381 -2.54 10.20 -8.39
C TRP A 381 -2.71 10.08 -6.86
N PHE A 382 -1.61 9.87 -6.12
CA PHE A 382 -1.63 9.75 -4.65
C PHE A 382 -1.45 11.09 -3.93
N MET A 383 -1.16 12.17 -4.66
CA MET A 383 -1.08 13.55 -4.15
C MET A 383 -2.30 14.40 -4.56
N ASP A 384 -3.19 13.86 -5.41
CA ASP A 384 -4.36 14.59 -5.91
C ASP A 384 -5.24 15.13 -4.77
N GLY A 385 -5.41 16.44 -4.75
CA GLY A 385 -6.30 17.17 -3.82
C GLY A 385 -5.73 17.43 -2.43
N TRP A 386 -4.56 16.91 -2.08
CA TRP A 386 -3.89 17.24 -0.82
C TRP A 386 -3.70 18.75 -0.64
N ALA A 387 -3.41 19.46 -1.73
CA ALA A 387 -3.25 20.91 -1.71
C ALA A 387 -4.52 21.62 -1.24
N LEU A 388 -5.67 21.26 -1.83
CA LEU A 388 -6.96 21.83 -1.49
C LEU A 388 -7.32 21.50 -0.03
N GLU A 389 -7.14 20.23 0.38
CA GLU A 389 -7.53 19.79 1.73
C GLU A 389 -6.69 20.45 2.82
N ILE A 390 -5.37 20.48 2.68
CA ILE A 390 -4.48 21.12 3.66
C ILE A 390 -4.80 22.61 3.78
N VAL A 391 -4.87 23.33 2.64
CA VAL A 391 -5.09 24.78 2.65
C VAL A 391 -6.48 25.12 3.21
N SER A 392 -7.53 24.37 2.83
CA SER A 392 -8.88 24.56 3.39
C SER A 392 -8.92 24.30 4.89
N ALA A 393 -8.24 23.25 5.36
CA ALA A 393 -8.20 22.90 6.77
C ALA A 393 -7.52 23.99 7.61
N VAL A 394 -6.37 24.46 7.14
CA VAL A 394 -5.63 25.52 7.81
C VAL A 394 -6.42 26.83 7.79
N ASP A 395 -6.99 27.21 6.65
CA ASP A 395 -7.75 28.46 6.52
C ASP A 395 -8.96 28.48 7.46
N TYR A 396 -9.70 27.36 7.52
CA TYR A 396 -10.81 27.18 8.44
C TYR A 396 -10.37 27.24 9.92
N ALA A 397 -9.21 26.65 10.26
CA ALA A 397 -8.71 26.61 11.63
C ALA A 397 -8.18 27.97 12.13
N LEU A 398 -7.61 28.79 11.24
CA LEU A 398 -6.99 30.07 11.58
C LEU A 398 -7.98 31.24 11.60
N GLY A 399 -8.96 31.25 10.69
CA GLY A 399 -9.92 32.34 10.54
C GLY A 399 -9.34 33.65 9.98
N ASP A 400 -10.17 34.69 9.93
CA ASP A 400 -9.93 35.91 9.13
C ASP A 400 -8.70 36.71 9.55
N TYR A 401 -8.29 36.68 10.81
CA TYR A 401 -7.14 37.44 11.31
C TYR A 401 -5.84 37.04 10.60
N TRP A 402 -5.67 35.74 10.31
CA TRP A 402 -4.47 35.21 9.65
C TRP A 402 -4.60 35.15 8.14
N ALA A 403 -5.78 35.44 7.59
CA ALA A 403 -6.05 35.39 6.16
C ALA A 403 -5.04 36.17 5.29
N PRO A 404 -4.49 37.33 5.71
CA PRO A 404 -3.45 38.01 4.93
C PRO A 404 -2.21 37.14 4.67
N TYR A 405 -1.82 36.29 5.61
CA TYR A 405 -0.64 35.41 5.51
C TYR A 405 -0.87 34.19 4.62
N THR A 406 -2.12 33.73 4.44
CA THR A 406 -2.48 32.57 3.61
C THR A 406 -3.00 32.94 2.22
N THR A 407 -3.06 34.23 1.88
CA THR A 407 -3.60 34.73 0.60
C THR A 407 -3.00 34.03 -0.63
N TRP A 408 -1.67 33.97 -0.70
CA TRP A 408 -0.99 33.29 -1.80
C TRP A 408 -1.35 31.80 -1.84
N CYS A 409 -1.41 31.13 -0.68
CA CYS A 409 -1.76 29.72 -0.61
C CYS A 409 -3.15 29.46 -1.19
N ARG A 410 -4.15 30.29 -0.82
CA ARG A 410 -5.52 30.21 -1.35
C ARG A 410 -5.59 30.46 -2.85
N GLU A 411 -4.86 31.46 -3.35
CA GLU A 411 -4.79 31.75 -4.79
C GLU A 411 -4.22 30.57 -5.58
N GLN A 412 -3.20 29.88 -5.07
CA GLN A 412 -2.61 28.71 -5.75
C GLN A 412 -3.59 27.57 -5.95
N VAL A 413 -4.41 27.31 -4.93
CA VAL A 413 -5.44 26.26 -4.96
C VAL A 413 -6.78 26.77 -5.53
N ALA A 414 -6.78 27.96 -6.15
CA ALA A 414 -7.93 28.62 -6.77
C ALA A 414 -9.18 28.72 -5.87
N MET A 415 -8.99 28.92 -4.56
CA MET A 415 -10.09 29.15 -3.64
C MET A 415 -10.65 30.57 -3.79
N ASN A 416 -11.92 30.67 -4.18
CA ASN A 416 -12.69 31.92 -4.11
C ASN A 416 -13.53 31.90 -2.83
N PHE A 417 -13.39 32.92 -1.98
CA PHE A 417 -14.18 33.06 -0.77
C PHE A 417 -15.66 33.26 -1.13
N VAL A 418 -16.49 32.24 -0.93
CA VAL A 418 -17.93 32.45 -0.76
C VAL A 418 -18.11 32.81 0.71
N ARG A 419 -18.53 34.05 0.97
CA ARG A 419 -18.93 34.51 2.30
C ARG A 419 -19.81 33.44 2.96
N TRP A 420 -19.32 32.85 4.04
CA TRP A 420 -20.19 32.22 5.01
C TRP A 420 -20.83 33.33 5.83
N ASP A 421 -21.82 34.01 5.25
CA ASP A 421 -22.63 34.96 6.00
C ASP A 421 -23.34 34.20 7.12
N SER A 422 -22.83 34.42 8.32
CA SER A 422 -23.50 34.09 9.56
C SER A 422 -24.68 35.07 9.71
N GLY A 423 -25.90 34.58 9.54
CA GLY A 423 -27.10 35.34 9.92
C GLY A 423 -28.20 35.29 8.89
N SER A 424 -29.21 34.48 9.22
CA SER A 424 -30.62 34.62 8.83
C SER A 424 -31.02 35.99 8.24
N GLU A 425 -31.45 35.99 6.99
CA GLU A 425 -32.61 36.77 6.55
C GLU A 425 -33.17 36.13 5.27
N ILE A 426 -34.11 35.20 5.46
CA ILE A 426 -35.03 34.79 4.41
C ILE A 426 -35.95 35.99 4.17
N ALA A 427 -35.59 36.84 3.22
CA ALA A 427 -36.53 37.78 2.64
C ALA A 427 -37.60 36.97 1.88
N THR A 428 -38.79 36.89 2.45
CA THR A 428 -39.99 36.42 1.78
C THR A 428 -40.42 37.47 0.75
N PRO A 429 -40.72 37.09 -0.51
CA PRO A 429 -41.36 38.01 -1.43
C PRO A 429 -42.87 38.01 -1.14
N VAL A 430 -43.42 39.21 -0.95
CA VAL A 430 -44.86 39.52 -1.05
C VAL A 430 -45.25 39.66 -2.51
#